data_AF-A0A7C5Y235-F1
#
_entry.id   AF-A0A7C5Y235-F1
#
_cell.length_a   1.000
_cell.length_b   1.000
_cell.length_c   1.000
_cell.angle_alpha   90.00
_cell.angle_beta   90.00
_cell.angle_gamma   90.00
#
_symmetry.space_group_name_H-M   'P 1'
#
loop_
_entity.id
_entity.type
_entity.pdbx_description
1 polymer ?
#
loop_
_entity_poly.entity_id
_entity_poly.type
_entity_poly.pdbx_seq_one_letter_code
_entity_poly.pdbx_strand_id
1 'polypeptide(L)' 'MKWYYWIGVIVFIILGITTLIPAPASKPSLLGYYAHCSFTPISTIICWVIAGAIYWLGKRK' A
#
# COMPACT_ATOMS: atom_id res chain seq x y z
N MET A 1 -19.58 8.79 -1.08
CA MET A 1 -18.70 7.63 -1.33
C MET A 1 -19.40 6.53 -2.14
N LYS A 2 -19.28 6.56 -3.46
CA LYS A 2 -19.73 5.46 -4.33
C LYS A 2 -18.88 4.19 -4.10
N TRP A 3 -19.47 3.02 -4.33
CA TRP A 3 -18.85 1.69 -4.13
C TRP A 3 -17.43 1.55 -4.68
N TYR A 4 -17.16 2.12 -5.86
CA TYR A 4 -15.84 2.04 -6.49
C TYR A 4 -14.73 2.78 -5.72
N TYR A 5 -15.04 3.84 -4.96
CA TYR A 5 -14.04 4.50 -4.12
C TYR A 5 -13.62 3.60 -2.95
N TRP A 6 -14.58 2.88 -2.36
CA TRP A 6 -14.30 1.92 -1.28
C TRP A 6 -13.42 0.77 -1.75
N ILE A 7 -13.69 0.22 -2.95
CA ILE A 7 -12.80 -0.80 -3.55
C ILE A 7 -11.37 -0.27 -3.67
N GLY A 8 -11.19 0.93 -4.24
CA GLY A 8 -9.87 1.52 -4.40
C GLY A 8 -9.11 1.64 -3.08
N VAL A 9 -9.77 2.16 -2.03
CA VAL A 9 -9.17 2.27 -0.69
C VAL A 9 -8.74 0.89 -0.16
N ILE A 10 -9.62 -0.11 -0.23
CA ILE A 10 -9.34 -1.45 0.28
C ILE A 10 -8.17 -2.09 -0.48
N VAL A 11 -8.15 -1.99 -1.81
CA VAL A 11 -7.07 -2.53 -2.65
C VAL A 11 -5.72 -1.94 -2.26
N PHE A 12 -5.62 -0.61 -2.14
CA PHE A 12 -4.36 0.05 -1.79
C PHE A 12 -3.93 -0.19 -0.34
N ILE A 13 -4.87 -0.37 0.59
CA ILE A 13 -4.54 -0.79 1.97
C ILE A 13 -3.95 -2.20 1.97
N ILE A 14 -4.59 -3.14 1.29
CA ILE A 14 -4.11 -4.53 1.20
C ILE A 14 -2.75 -4.57 0.52
N LEU A 15 -2.56 -3.84 -0.58
CA LEU A 15 -1.25 -3.73 -1.25
C LEU A 15 -0.17 -3.17 -0.32
N GLY A 16 -0.49 -2.14 0.47
CA GLY A 16 0.45 -1.60 1.45
C GLY A 16 0.87 -2.67 2.47
N ILE A 17 -0.07 -3.46 2.98
CA ILE A 17 0.22 -4.54 3.94
C ILE A 17 1.08 -5.63 3.28
N THR A 18 0.76 -6.05 2.05
CA THR A 18 1.51 -7.12 1.38
C THR A 18 2.96 -6.75 1.12
N THR A 19 3.26 -5.46 0.90
CA THR A 19 4.66 -5.00 0.76
C THR A 19 5.52 -5.22 2.01
N LEU A 20 4.91 -5.30 3.20
CA LEU A 20 5.58 -5.57 4.48
C LEU A 20 5.71 -7.08 4.79
N ILE A 21 5.04 -7.94 4.02
CA ILE A 21 5.09 -9.38 4.27
C ILE A 21 6.45 -9.91 3.82
N PRO A 22 7.16 -10.67 4.68
CA PRO A 22 8.40 -11.32 4.31
C PRO A 22 8.18 -12.26 3.13
N ALA A 23 9.05 -12.17 2.13
CA ALA A 23 8.96 -13.02 0.95
C ALA A 23 10.37 -13.28 0.40
N PRO A 24 10.57 -14.41 -0.30
CA PRO A 24 11.84 -14.67 -0.96
C PRO A 24 12.10 -13.57 -2.00
N ALA A 25 13.13 -12.77 -1.75
CA ALA A 25 13.54 -11.67 -2.62
C ALA A 25 15.04 -11.77 -2.87
N SER A 26 15.49 -11.21 -3.99
CA SER A 26 16.91 -11.21 -4.36
C SER A 26 17.76 -10.28 -3.49
N LYS A 27 17.14 -9.32 -2.80
CA LYS A 27 17.81 -8.32 -1.95
C LYS A 27 16.96 -7.96 -0.73
N PRO A 28 17.57 -7.63 0.41
CA PRO A 28 16.84 -7.13 1.57
C PRO A 28 16.15 -5.80 1.24
N SER A 29 15.02 -5.56 1.90
CA SER A 29 14.33 -4.27 1.87
C SER A 29 15.09 -3.21 2.68
N LEU A 30 14.67 -1.94 2.58
CA LEU A 30 15.25 -0.84 3.38
C LEU A 30 15.03 -1.04 4.89
N LEU A 31 14.11 -1.91 5.29
CA LEU A 31 13.90 -2.33 6.69
C LEU A 31 14.89 -3.40 7.17
N GLY A 32 15.76 -3.91 6.29
CA GLY A 32 16.80 -4.88 6.63
C GLY A 32 16.38 -6.36 6.57
N TYR A 33 15.14 -6.66 6.15
CA TYR A 33 14.68 -8.04 5.92
C TYR A 33 14.18 -8.23 4.48
N TYR A 34 14.09 -9.48 4.03
CA TYR A 34 13.56 -9.82 2.71
C TYR A 34 12.04 -9.69 2.69
N ALA A 35 11.55 -8.68 1.98
CA ALA A 35 10.13 -8.40 1.82
C ALA A 35 9.71 -8.57 0.36
N HIS A 36 8.40 -8.62 0.12
CA HIS A 36 7.84 -8.64 -1.24
C HIS A 36 8.32 -7.48 -2.12
N CYS A 37 8.63 -6.33 -1.51
CA CYS A 37 9.20 -5.19 -2.19
C CYS A 37 10.55 -4.84 -1.54
N SER A 38 11.62 -4.63 -2.30
CA SER A 38 12.88 -4.15 -1.70
C SER A 38 12.82 -2.66 -1.30
N PHE A 39 11.79 -1.92 -1.73
CA PHE A 39 11.59 -0.51 -1.40
C PHE A 39 10.72 -0.28 -0.15
N THR A 40 10.27 -1.33 0.55
CA THR A 40 9.58 -1.16 1.85
C THR A 40 10.53 -0.48 2.83
N PRO A 41 10.12 0.60 3.53
CA PRO A 41 8.73 1.02 3.78
C PRO A 41 8.16 2.09 2.82
N ILE A 42 8.95 2.62 1.89
CA ILE A 42 8.54 3.73 1.02
C ILE A 42 7.32 3.37 0.17
N SER A 43 7.32 2.16 -0.41
CA SER A 43 6.19 1.65 -1.21
C SER A 43 4.89 1.54 -0.39
N THR A 44 4.98 1.15 0.88
CA THR A 44 3.83 1.06 1.80
C THR A 44 3.22 2.43 2.05
N ILE A 45 4.07 3.43 2.35
CA ILE A 45 3.64 4.81 2.59
C ILE A 45 2.92 5.36 1.36
N ILE A 46 3.48 5.16 0.15
CA ILE A 46 2.86 5.59 -1.10
C ILE A 46 1.48 4.95 -1.28
N CYS A 47 1.35 3.63 -1.06
CA CYS A 47 0.06 2.93 -1.16
C CYS A 47 -0.99 3.52 -0.20
N TRP A 48 -0.61 3.79 1.05
CA TRP A 48 -1.54 4.34 2.04
C TRP A 48 -1.88 5.82 1.78
N VAL A 49 -0.93 6.61 1.26
CA VAL A 49 -1.20 7.99 0.81
C VAL A 49 -2.22 7.98 -0.33
N ILE A 50 -2.07 7.08 -1.32
CA ILE A 50 -3.04 6.93 -2.40
C ILE A 50 -4.40 6.48 -1.87
N ALA A 51 -4.45 5.51 -0.95
CA ALA A 51 -5.69 5.10 -0.30
C ALA A 51 -6.38 6.27 0.42
N GLY A 52 -5.63 7.08 1.17
CA GLY A 52 -6.12 8.29 1.83
C GLY A 52 -6.65 9.33 0.84
N ALA A 53 -5.94 9.54 -0.28
CA ALA A 53 -6.37 10.45 -1.34
C ALA A 53 -7.69 9.98 -2.00
N ILE A 54 -7.83 8.68 -2.29
CA ILE A 54 -9.07 8.10 -2.85
C ILE A 54 -10.23 8.27 -1.86
N TYR A 55 -10.01 7.98 -0.57
CA TYR A 55 -11.01 8.18 0.47
C TYR A 55 -11.45 9.65 0.56
N TRP A 56 -10.48 10.57 0.56
CA TRP A 56 -10.75 12.01 0.62
C TRP A 56 -11.55 12.51 -0.58
N LEU A 57 -11.17 12.10 -1.80
CA LEU A 57 -11.88 12.43 -3.03
C LEU A 57 -13.31 11.86 -3.03
N GLY A 58 -13.49 10.63 -2.55
CA GLY A 58 -14.80 9.99 -2.46
C GLY A 58 -15.70 10.54 -1.35
N LYS A 59 -15.12 11.19 -0.32
CA LYS A 59 -15.86 11.89 0.75
C LYS A 59 -16.30 13.29 0.33
N ARG A 60 -15.51 13.96 -0.52
CA ARG A 60 -15.85 15.28 -1.07
C ARG A 60 -16.91 15.22 -2.19
N LYS A 61 -17.21 14.04 -2.73
CA LYS A 61 -18.22 13.79 -3.76
C LYS A 61 -19.39 12.97 -3.23
#